data_AF-A0A379WQN1-F1
#
_entry.id   AF-A0A379WQN1-F1
#
_cell.length_a   1.000
_cell.length_b   1.000
_cell.length_c   1.000
_cell.angle_alpha   90.00
_cell.angle_beta   90.00
_cell.angle_gamma   90.00
#
_symmetry.space_group_name_H-M   'P 1'
#
loop_
_entity.id
_entity.type
_entity.pdbx_description
1 polymer ?
#
loop_
_entity_poly.entity_id
_entity_poly.type
_entity_poly.pdbx_seq_one_letter_code
_entity_poly.pdbx_strand_id
1 'polypeptide(L)' 'MTPDEYAEAARAALDDGYDAIKVDPLEIDRNGDDCVFQNKNRNYSGLLLADQLKMGEARIAAMREAMGG' A
#
# COMPACT_ATOMS: atom_id res chain seq x y z
N MET A 1 -7.12 4.75 -0.89
CA MET A 1 -7.07 3.34 -1.31
C MET A 1 -7.08 2.39 -0.11
N THR A 2 -7.92 1.36 -0.17
CA THR A 2 -8.14 0.31 0.85
C THR A 2 -7.22 -0.90 0.61
N PRO A 3 -6.96 -1.75 1.61
CA PRO A 3 -6.19 -2.99 1.41
C PRO A 3 -6.72 -3.90 0.31
N ASP A 4 -8.04 -3.97 0.12
CA ASP A 4 -8.68 -4.81 -0.90
C ASP A 4 -8.35 -4.33 -2.32
N GLU A 5 -8.33 -3.03 -2.55
CA GLU A 5 -7.94 -2.46 -3.86
C GLU A 5 -6.48 -2.81 -4.20
N TYR A 6 -5.58 -2.87 -3.20
CA TYR A 6 -4.20 -3.34 -3.41
C TYR A 6 -4.14 -4.84 -3.73
N ALA A 7 -4.93 -5.66 -3.02
CA ALA A 7 -5.02 -7.10 -3.29
C ALA A 7 -5.56 -7.38 -4.70
N GLU A 8 -6.57 -6.64 -5.15
CA GLU A 8 -7.11 -6.74 -6.51
C GLU A 8 -6.06 -6.38 -7.57
N ALA A 9 -5.29 -5.30 -7.36
CA ALA A 9 -4.20 -4.92 -8.26
C ALA A 9 -3.11 -6.01 -8.33
N ALA A 10 -2.79 -6.66 -7.19
CA ALA A 10 -1.84 -7.76 -7.16
C ALA A 10 -2.34 -9.00 -7.94
N ARG A 11 -3.64 -9.36 -7.81
CA ARG A 11 -4.24 -10.46 -8.61
C ARG A 11 -4.21 -10.14 -10.10
N ALA A 12 -4.57 -8.91 -10.47
CA ALA A 12 -4.55 -8.48 -11.87
C ALA A 12 -3.15 -8.59 -12.49
N ALA A 13 -2.10 -8.26 -11.73
CA ALA A 13 -0.72 -8.43 -12.21
C ALA A 13 -0.32 -9.92 -12.36
N LEU A 14 -0.75 -10.78 -11.45
CA LEU A 14 -0.53 -12.23 -11.59
C LEU A 14 -1.27 -12.81 -12.81
N ASP A 15 -2.51 -12.37 -13.03
CA ASP A 15 -3.33 -12.76 -14.19
C ASP A 15 -2.70 -12.28 -15.51
N ASP A 16 -1.99 -11.15 -15.50
CA ASP A 16 -1.21 -10.64 -16.64
C ASP A 16 0.14 -11.37 -16.84
N GLY A 17 0.42 -12.37 -16.00
CA GLY A 17 1.59 -13.24 -16.13
C GLY A 17 2.87 -12.73 -15.46
N TYR A 18 2.80 -11.66 -14.66
CA TYR A 18 3.93 -11.24 -13.83
C TYR A 18 4.07 -12.17 -12.62
N ASP A 19 5.31 -12.48 -12.25
CA ASP A 19 5.65 -13.26 -11.05
C ASP A 19 6.14 -12.38 -9.88
N ALA A 20 6.29 -11.08 -10.11
CA ALA A 20 6.74 -10.10 -9.14
C ALA A 20 6.09 -8.73 -9.36
N ILE A 21 5.80 -8.03 -8.25
CA ILE A 21 5.26 -6.66 -8.26
C ILE A 21 6.04 -5.76 -7.30
N LYS A 22 5.98 -4.44 -7.54
CA LYS A 22 6.49 -3.41 -6.62
C LYS A 22 5.34 -2.49 -6.24
N VAL A 23 5.33 -2.05 -4.98
CA VAL A 23 4.31 -1.19 -4.41
C VAL A 23 4.91 -0.23 -3.39
N ASP A 24 4.45 1.02 -3.37
CA ASP A 24 4.63 1.92 -2.23
C ASP A 24 3.36 1.88 -1.36
N PRO A 25 3.40 1.27 -0.16
CA PRO A 25 2.22 1.11 0.67
C PRO A 25 1.88 2.35 1.52
N LEU A 26 2.69 3.43 1.48
CA LEU A 26 2.55 4.60 2.34
C LEU A 26 2.38 5.94 1.59
N GLU A 27 2.74 6.00 0.30
CA GLU A 27 2.56 7.16 -0.58
C GLU A 27 1.14 7.72 -0.53
N ILE A 28 0.13 6.85 -0.63
CA ILE A 28 -1.28 7.25 -0.58
C ILE A 28 -1.82 7.20 0.85
N ASP A 29 -2.30 8.33 1.38
CA ASP A 29 -2.87 8.38 2.73
C ASP A 29 -4.28 7.74 2.82
N ARG A 30 -4.93 7.85 3.98
CA ARG A 30 -6.28 7.32 4.22
C ARG A 30 -7.36 8.01 3.37
N ASN A 31 -7.16 9.28 3.04
CA ASN A 31 -8.08 10.10 2.25
C ASN A 31 -7.83 9.96 0.74
N GLY A 32 -6.76 9.26 0.34
CA GLY A 32 -6.35 9.16 -1.05
C GLY A 32 -5.43 10.30 -1.49
N ASP A 33 -4.95 11.13 -0.56
CA ASP A 33 -3.97 12.16 -0.87
C ASP A 33 -2.58 11.53 -1.10
N ASP A 34 -1.83 12.12 -2.03
CA ASP A 34 -0.49 11.72 -2.42
C ASP A 34 0.55 12.43 -1.55
N CYS A 35 1.24 11.68 -0.70
CA CYS A 35 2.23 12.22 0.24
C CYS A 35 3.56 12.63 -0.42
N VAL A 36 3.81 12.22 -1.67
CA VAL A 36 5.03 12.58 -2.42
C VAL A 36 4.91 13.99 -2.97
N PHE A 37 3.75 14.37 -3.51
CA PHE A 37 3.53 15.68 -4.11
C PHE A 37 2.75 16.67 -3.24
N GLN A 38 2.05 16.18 -2.21
CA GLN A 38 1.28 17.02 -1.30
C GLN A 38 1.92 17.04 0.08
N ASN A 39 1.71 18.14 0.80
CA ASN A 39 2.24 18.35 2.15
C ASN A 39 1.47 17.54 3.21
N LYS A 40 1.41 16.22 3.04
CA LYS A 40 0.70 15.26 3.89
C LYS A 40 1.70 14.36 4.61
N ASN A 41 1.32 13.85 5.78
CA ASN A 41 2.11 12.90 6.57
C ASN A 41 3.60 13.27 6.74
N ARG A 42 3.91 14.56 6.93
CA ARG A 42 5.29 15.07 7.08
C ARG A 42 6.12 14.37 8.16
N ASN A 43 5.49 13.69 9.12
CA ASN A 43 6.18 12.90 10.12
C ASN A 43 6.88 11.65 9.55
N TYR A 44 6.66 11.28 8.28
CA TYR A 44 7.32 10.15 7.62
C TYR A 44 8.84 10.24 7.60
N SER A 45 9.42 11.45 7.60
CA SER A 45 10.87 11.63 7.72
C SER A 45 11.41 11.49 9.16
N GLY A 46 10.53 11.21 10.12
CA GLY A 46 10.86 10.94 11.52
C GLY A 46 10.40 9.53 11.93
N LEU A 47 9.30 9.45 12.68
CA LEU A 47 8.69 8.19 13.10
C LEU A 47 7.25 8.09 12.60
N LEU A 48 6.87 6.89 12.18
CA LEU A 48 5.50 6.57 11.80
C LEU A 48 4.58 6.59 13.04
N LEU A 49 3.38 7.14 12.84
CA LEU A 49 2.30 6.99 13.80
C LEU A 49 1.71 5.58 13.68
N ALA A 50 1.10 5.09 14.76
CA ALA A 50 0.54 3.74 14.80
C ALA A 50 -0.50 3.47 13.69
N ASP A 51 -1.32 4.46 13.32
CA ASP A 51 -2.28 4.30 12.23
C ASP A 51 -1.60 4.16 10.86
N GLN A 52 -0.56 4.95 10.60
CA GLN A 52 0.20 4.91 9.35
C GLN A 52 0.92 3.57 9.21
N LEU A 53 1.51 3.06 10.30
CA LEU A 53 2.13 1.74 10.32
C LEU A 53 1.11 0.64 10.01
N LYS A 54 -0.03 0.63 10.71
CA LYS A 54 -1.11 -0.35 10.47
C LYS A 54 -1.68 -0.25 9.06
N MET A 55 -1.75 0.96 8.49
CA MET A 55 -2.19 1.18 7.12
C MET A 55 -1.26 0.50 6.11
N GLY A 56 0.05 0.78 6.22
CA GLY A 56 1.04 0.20 5.32
C GLY A 56 1.10 -1.33 5.45
N GLU A 57 1.12 -1.84 6.67
CA GLU A 57 1.12 -3.29 6.96
C GLU A 57 -0.13 -3.98 6.38
N ALA A 58 -1.32 -3.44 6.62
CA ALA A 58 -2.57 -4.04 6.12
C ALA A 58 -2.60 -4.14 4.59
N ARG A 59 -2.08 -3.12 3.88
CA ARG A 59 -1.97 -3.15 2.42
C ARG A 59 -1.03 -4.26 1.94
N ILE A 60 0.17 -4.35 2.52
CA ILE A 60 1.15 -5.39 2.19
C ILE A 60 0.60 -6.79 2.51
N ALA A 61 -0.03 -6.97 3.67
CA ALA A 61 -0.61 -8.25 4.08
C ALA A 61 -1.69 -8.72 3.10
N ALA A 62 -2.61 -7.83 2.71
CA ALA A 62 -3.68 -8.16 1.75
C ALA A 62 -3.12 -8.56 0.37
N MET A 63 -2.09 -7.86 -0.12
CA MET A 63 -1.41 -8.26 -1.36
C MET A 63 -0.73 -9.62 -1.23
N ARG A 64 -0.01 -9.86 -0.13
CA ARG A 64 0.67 -11.16 0.10
C ARG A 64 -0.33 -12.31 0.12
N GLU A 65 -1.44 -12.17 0.85
CA GLU A 65 -2.50 -13.18 0.90
C GLU A 65 -3.04 -13.48 -0.50
N ALA A 66 -3.35 -12.43 -1.28
CA ALA A 66 -3.87 -12.57 -2.64
C ALA A 66 -2.88 -13.21 -3.62
N MET A 67 -1.57 -13.08 -3.37
CA MET A 67 -0.51 -13.64 -4.22
C MET A 67 -0.10 -15.07 -3.87
N GLY A 68 -0.72 -15.70 -2.87
CA GLY A 68 -0.40 -17.07 -2.42
C GLY A 68 0.42 -17.10 -1.14
N GLY A 69 -0.13 -16.48 -0.08
CA GLY A 69 0.48 -16.35 1.25
C GLY A 69 1.05 -17.64 1.85
#